data_AF-A0A2H0DTT1-F1
#
_entry.id   AF-A0A2H0DTT1-F1
#
_cell.length_a   1.000
_cell.length_b   1.000
_cell.length_c   1.000
_cell.angle_alpha   90.00
_cell.angle_beta   90.00
_cell.angle_gamma   90.00
#
_symmetry.space_group_name_H-M   'P 1'
#
loop_
_entity.id
_entity.type
_entity.pdbx_description
1 polymer ?
#
loop_
_entity_poly.entity_id
_entity_poly.type
_entity_poly.pdbx_seq_one_letter_code
_entity_poly.pdbx_strand_id
1 'polypeptide(L)'
;MGSGASALDGHVRTLSIDSGYLTSANSNRAFSALGVEWVDAQSFLFDKLHFTDSALGNGLTLIAGSAAGFTLSVDGFMTPYHEFGHFSRAYAVGLDPQFDPAASNFIGFLSKRFVNIFGDASVQFRHGDRRFIPPVDSRYVASGPFAFTPSSEQSLSTDWGVVFHSAGVNNEMRFAGDLADRLLDGHGHVYEWVPYTAGLLSSNYYNLTNDTPNNSDLHSLSRIYGNKGLSISVPDMERANMISFVGSAATWAYMKGIWDFVGKGETRVNAFSVKGVYLPIVTNYLTSQGISFRAASAYRLNEKVLFPFAIEFIGMSGGSGQEYTLGYRQSDLLLPGLSPSVAATFGRGLNLNASLSYDATRFTRVSIGIEKYDVDSFHGERNITSVEKRQDAAQAWGRVSLLY
;
A
#
# COMPACT_ATOMS: atom_id res chain seq x y z
N MET A 1 -37.15 -11.34 -23.77
CA MET A 1 -36.29 -11.37 -22.57
C MET A 1 -34.87 -11.62 -23.07
N GLY A 2 -34.17 -10.54 -23.41
CA GLY A 2 -32.81 -10.63 -23.91
C GLY A 2 -31.87 -10.93 -22.74
N SER A 3 -31.00 -11.92 -22.92
CA SER A 3 -29.82 -12.12 -22.10
C SER A 3 -28.98 -10.84 -22.16
N GLY A 4 -29.13 -10.00 -21.15
CA GLY A 4 -28.24 -8.88 -20.92
C GLY A 4 -26.82 -9.40 -20.88
N ALA A 5 -25.96 -8.79 -21.67
CA ALA A 5 -24.52 -9.04 -21.72
C ALA A 5 -23.96 -9.26 -20.30
N SER A 6 -23.10 -10.27 -20.18
CA SER A 6 -22.34 -10.58 -18.98
C SER A 6 -21.65 -9.31 -18.47
N ALA A 7 -22.10 -8.82 -17.31
CA ALA A 7 -21.42 -7.75 -16.58
C ALA A 7 -20.10 -8.23 -15.91
N LEU A 8 -19.47 -9.29 -16.43
CA LEU A 8 -18.31 -9.98 -15.84
C LEU A 8 -17.21 -10.36 -16.86
N ASP A 9 -17.15 -9.71 -18.02
CA ASP A 9 -15.97 -9.78 -18.92
C ASP A 9 -15.12 -8.50 -18.91
N GLY A 10 -15.51 -7.49 -18.13
CA GLY A 10 -14.77 -6.24 -17.98
C GLY A 10 -14.00 -6.18 -16.66
N HIS A 11 -12.79 -5.63 -16.72
CA HIS A 11 -12.08 -5.14 -15.55
C HIS A 11 -12.96 -4.10 -14.81
N VAL A 12 -13.58 -4.48 -13.68
CA VAL A 12 -14.49 -3.60 -12.91
C VAL A 12 -13.65 -2.52 -12.24
N ARG A 13 -13.81 -1.27 -12.67
CA ARG A 13 -13.12 -0.10 -12.12
C ARG A 13 -14.01 0.60 -11.10
N THR A 14 -13.39 1.22 -10.09
CA THR A 14 -14.13 1.93 -9.06
C THR A 14 -13.59 3.32 -8.79
N LEU A 15 -14.49 4.21 -8.34
CA LEU A 15 -14.14 5.45 -7.65
C LEU A 15 -14.96 5.51 -6.36
N SER A 16 -14.33 5.69 -5.20
CA SER A 16 -15.01 5.54 -3.93
C SER A 16 -14.84 6.67 -2.94
N ILE A 17 -15.84 6.80 -2.08
CA ILE A 17 -15.81 7.59 -0.85
C ILE A 17 -15.75 6.60 0.30
N ASP A 18 -14.76 6.78 1.17
CA ASP A 18 -14.45 5.85 2.25
C ASP A 18 -14.43 6.59 3.60
N SER A 19 -15.07 6.01 4.62
CA SER A 19 -15.09 6.60 5.97
C SER A 19 -13.71 6.67 6.61
N GLY A 20 -12.75 5.87 6.13
CA GLY A 20 -11.35 5.90 6.56
C GLY A 20 -10.68 7.25 6.34
N TYR A 21 -11.15 8.04 5.37
CA TYR A 21 -10.67 9.41 5.15
C TYR A 21 -11.18 10.43 6.18
N LEU A 22 -12.18 10.06 6.98
CA LEU A 22 -12.79 10.93 7.97
C LEU A 22 -12.21 10.71 9.37
N THR A 23 -11.33 9.71 9.52
CA THR A 23 -10.60 9.48 10.77
C THR A 23 -9.53 10.55 10.95
N SER A 24 -9.08 10.79 12.17
CA SER A 24 -8.14 11.88 12.45
C SER A 24 -6.74 11.65 11.85
N ALA A 25 -6.30 10.39 11.76
CA ALA A 25 -5.04 9.98 11.13
C ALA A 25 -5.17 9.63 9.64
N ASN A 26 -6.39 9.51 9.14
CA ASN A 26 -6.76 8.74 7.95
C ASN A 26 -6.32 7.26 7.98
N SER A 27 -7.03 6.39 7.26
CA SER A 27 -6.69 4.96 7.18
C SER A 27 -5.72 4.67 6.04
N ASN A 28 -4.66 3.90 6.31
CA ASN A 28 -3.74 3.41 5.28
C ASN A 28 -4.46 2.56 4.22
N ARG A 29 -5.45 1.77 4.63
CA ARG A 29 -6.30 1.02 3.71
C ARG A 29 -7.05 1.94 2.75
N ALA A 30 -7.65 3.03 3.25
CA ALA A 30 -8.41 3.95 2.41
C ALA A 30 -7.50 4.66 1.40
N PHE A 31 -6.32 5.13 1.81
CA PHE A 31 -5.35 5.75 0.90
C PHE A 31 -4.77 4.78 -0.12
N SER A 32 -4.46 3.53 0.28
CA SER A 32 -4.03 2.49 -0.67
C SER A 32 -5.12 2.21 -1.72
N ALA A 33 -6.38 2.13 -1.30
CA ALA A 33 -7.51 1.93 -2.21
C ALA A 33 -7.68 3.11 -3.18
N LEU A 34 -7.48 4.36 -2.72
CA LEU A 34 -7.46 5.53 -3.61
C LEU A 34 -6.39 5.40 -4.70
N GLY A 35 -5.20 4.92 -4.36
CA GLY A 35 -4.12 4.69 -5.32
C GLY A 35 -4.49 3.69 -6.40
N VAL A 36 -5.15 2.60 -6.00
CA VAL A 36 -5.65 1.57 -6.91
C VAL A 36 -6.69 2.18 -7.88
N GLU A 37 -7.63 2.96 -7.36
CA GLU A 37 -8.65 3.66 -8.15
C GLU A 37 -8.06 4.73 -9.07
N TRP A 38 -6.99 5.39 -8.64
CA TRP A 38 -6.23 6.35 -9.43
C TRP A 38 -5.55 5.68 -10.64
N VAL A 39 -4.97 4.50 -10.44
CA VAL A 39 -4.41 3.70 -11.53
C VAL A 39 -5.49 3.12 -12.43
N ASP A 40 -6.67 2.79 -11.90
CA ASP A 40 -7.83 2.36 -12.71
C ASP A 40 -8.31 3.47 -13.65
N ALA A 41 -8.39 4.71 -13.16
CA ALA A 41 -8.77 5.86 -13.97
C ALA A 41 -7.77 6.11 -15.10
N GLN A 42 -6.46 6.00 -14.80
CA GLN A 42 -5.42 6.11 -15.83
C GLN A 42 -5.47 4.95 -16.82
N SER A 43 -5.69 3.73 -16.35
CA SER A 43 -5.84 2.53 -17.19
C SER A 43 -7.06 2.66 -18.12
N PHE A 44 -8.17 3.21 -17.62
CA PHE A 44 -9.33 3.53 -18.45
C PHE A 44 -8.98 4.55 -19.53
N LEU A 45 -8.27 5.63 -19.18
CA LEU A 45 -7.84 6.63 -20.16
C LEU A 45 -6.89 6.01 -21.20
N PHE A 46 -5.97 5.15 -20.76
CA PHE A 46 -5.06 4.40 -21.63
C PHE A 46 -5.84 3.56 -22.65
N ASP A 47 -6.83 2.79 -22.21
CA ASP A 47 -7.71 2.00 -23.10
C ASP A 47 -8.44 2.87 -24.12
N LYS A 48 -8.85 4.09 -23.74
CA LYS A 48 -9.55 5.02 -24.64
C LYS A 48 -8.63 5.70 -25.65
N LEU A 49 -7.34 5.84 -25.33
CA LEU A 49 -6.34 6.47 -26.19
C LEU A 49 -5.58 5.46 -27.06
N HIS A 50 -5.77 4.16 -26.81
CA HIS A 50 -5.22 3.09 -27.62
C HIS A 50 -6.08 2.88 -28.87
N PHE A 51 -5.54 3.23 -30.05
CA PHE A 51 -6.28 3.23 -31.32
C PHE A 51 -5.70 2.32 -32.41
N THR A 52 -4.71 1.48 -32.09
CA THR A 52 -3.98 0.71 -33.11
C THR A 52 -3.85 -0.75 -32.73
N ASP A 53 -4.02 -1.65 -33.68
CA ASP A 53 -3.77 -3.09 -33.49
C ASP A 53 -2.36 -3.52 -33.97
N SER A 54 -1.49 -2.55 -34.28
CA SER A 54 -0.15 -2.83 -34.80
C SER A 54 0.88 -2.88 -33.66
N ALA A 55 1.82 -3.81 -33.72
CA ALA A 55 2.82 -3.95 -32.66
C ALA A 55 3.66 -2.68 -32.41
N LEU A 56 3.98 -1.93 -33.48
CA LEU A 56 4.68 -0.64 -33.35
C LEU A 56 3.80 0.40 -32.64
N GLY A 57 2.53 0.50 -33.02
CA GLY A 57 1.57 1.41 -32.38
C GLY A 57 1.39 1.06 -30.91
N ASN A 58 1.21 -0.22 -30.58
CA ASN A 58 1.09 -0.71 -29.20
C ASN A 58 2.36 -0.39 -28.40
N GLY A 59 3.55 -0.60 -28.98
CA GLY A 59 4.82 -0.23 -28.36
C GLY A 59 4.91 1.27 -28.06
N LEU A 60 4.52 2.13 -29.00
CA LEU A 60 4.50 3.58 -28.78
C LEU A 60 3.45 3.99 -27.74
N THR A 61 2.26 3.39 -27.75
CA THR A 61 1.23 3.60 -26.72
C THR A 61 1.76 3.20 -25.35
N LEU A 62 2.46 2.06 -25.24
CA LEU A 62 3.06 1.62 -23.99
C LEU A 62 4.12 2.61 -23.48
N ILE A 63 5.00 3.12 -24.35
CA ILE A 63 6.03 4.10 -23.98
C ILE A 63 5.37 5.39 -23.49
N ALA A 64 4.43 5.95 -24.26
CA ALA A 64 3.73 7.17 -23.89
C ALA A 64 2.91 7.00 -22.60
N GLY A 65 2.22 5.86 -22.48
CA GLY A 65 1.48 5.48 -21.29
C GLY A 65 2.37 5.30 -20.07
N SER A 66 3.55 4.69 -20.23
CA SER A 66 4.52 4.51 -19.15
C SER A 66 5.10 5.84 -18.68
N ALA A 67 5.40 6.76 -19.60
CA ALA A 67 5.86 8.11 -19.26
C ALA A 67 4.77 8.89 -18.50
N ALA A 68 3.52 8.85 -18.98
CA ALA A 68 2.40 9.44 -18.27
C ALA A 68 2.16 8.78 -16.91
N GLY A 69 2.29 7.45 -16.83
CA GLY A 69 2.11 6.68 -15.61
C GLY A 69 3.18 6.97 -14.58
N PHE A 70 4.40 7.26 -15.01
CA PHE A 70 5.46 7.74 -14.11
C PHE A 70 5.04 9.07 -13.48
N THR A 71 4.72 10.09 -14.28
CA THR A 71 4.32 11.41 -13.75
C THR A 71 3.04 11.35 -12.91
N LEU A 72 2.01 10.62 -13.37
CA LEU A 72 0.71 10.61 -12.70
C LEU A 72 0.67 9.67 -11.50
N SER A 73 1.30 8.50 -11.57
CA SER A 73 1.24 7.52 -10.48
C SER A 73 2.41 7.64 -9.52
N VAL A 74 3.64 7.86 -10.01
CA VAL A 74 4.81 7.99 -9.13
C VAL A 74 4.80 9.36 -8.47
N ASP A 75 4.93 10.44 -9.26
CA ASP A 75 4.94 11.80 -8.69
C ASP A 75 3.57 12.17 -8.14
N GLY A 76 2.52 11.85 -8.90
CA GLY A 76 1.16 12.22 -8.57
C GLY A 76 0.48 11.37 -7.51
N PHE A 77 0.97 10.19 -7.09
CA PHE A 77 0.32 9.43 -6.00
C PHE A 77 1.30 8.76 -5.04
N MET A 78 2.37 8.13 -5.54
CA MET A 78 3.27 7.37 -4.69
C MET A 78 4.06 8.24 -3.73
N THR A 79 4.70 9.31 -4.21
CA THR A 79 5.37 10.30 -3.35
C THR A 79 4.41 10.85 -2.28
N PRO A 80 3.20 11.29 -2.65
CA PRO A 80 2.13 11.60 -1.70
C PRO A 80 1.87 10.50 -0.65
N TYR A 81 1.74 9.26 -1.09
CA TYR A 81 1.42 8.12 -0.23
C TYR A 81 2.60 7.71 0.67
N HIS A 82 3.83 8.00 0.24
CA HIS A 82 5.06 7.89 1.01
C HIS A 82 5.00 8.82 2.23
N GLU A 83 4.78 10.12 2.00
CA GLU A 83 4.68 11.13 3.05
C GLU A 83 3.50 10.86 4.01
N PHE A 84 2.38 10.37 3.45
CA PHE A 84 1.26 9.89 4.25
C PHE A 84 1.64 8.76 5.23
N GLY A 85 2.60 7.90 4.85
CA GLY A 85 3.17 6.88 5.73
C GLY A 85 3.78 7.50 6.99
N HIS A 86 4.67 8.48 6.82
CA HIS A 86 5.28 9.18 7.96
C HIS A 86 4.23 9.91 8.81
N PHE A 87 3.33 10.66 8.15
CA PHE A 87 2.25 11.39 8.82
C PHE A 87 1.43 10.47 9.74
N SER A 88 0.92 9.37 9.19
CA SER A 88 0.02 8.48 9.94
C SER A 88 0.74 7.74 11.07
N ARG A 89 2.04 7.44 10.94
CA ARG A 89 2.83 6.76 11.98
C ARG A 89 3.27 7.70 13.09
N ALA A 90 3.54 8.97 12.76
CA ALA A 90 3.69 10.02 13.75
C ALA A 90 2.38 10.23 14.51
N TYR A 91 1.26 10.32 13.81
CA TYR A 91 -0.06 10.46 14.41
C TYR A 91 -0.42 9.28 15.32
N ALA A 92 -0.06 8.06 14.94
CA ALA A 92 -0.35 6.86 15.73
C ALA A 92 0.27 6.91 17.14
N VAL A 93 1.42 7.57 17.33
CA VAL A 93 2.04 7.78 18.65
C VAL A 93 1.71 9.15 19.28
N GLY A 94 0.65 9.80 18.79
CA GLY A 94 0.14 11.04 19.35
C GLY A 94 0.96 12.29 19.00
N LEU A 95 1.79 12.25 17.95
CA LEU A 95 2.39 13.45 17.37
C LEU A 95 1.37 14.12 16.43
N ASP A 96 1.40 15.45 16.34
CA ASP A 96 0.58 16.22 15.39
C ASP A 96 1.47 16.79 14.26
N PRO A 97 1.76 16.00 13.22
CA PRO A 97 2.53 16.46 12.06
C PRO A 97 1.75 17.51 11.26
N GLN A 98 2.42 18.59 10.85
CA GLN A 98 1.85 19.60 9.96
C GLN A 98 2.54 19.50 8.58
N PHE A 99 1.76 19.52 7.51
CA PHE A 99 2.30 19.69 6.16
C PHE A 99 2.63 21.16 5.93
N ASP A 100 3.81 21.48 5.40
CA ASP A 100 4.17 22.86 5.03
C ASP A 100 3.38 23.29 3.79
N PRO A 101 2.43 24.24 3.90
CA PRO A 101 1.59 24.64 2.80
C PRO A 101 2.31 25.71 1.96
N ALA A 102 3.30 25.31 1.17
CA ALA A 102 3.90 26.18 0.16
C ALA A 102 2.99 26.40 -1.08
N ALA A 103 1.76 25.88 -1.10
CA ALA A 103 0.79 26.08 -2.20
C ALA A 103 -0.58 26.55 -1.67
N SER A 104 -1.02 27.75 -2.08
CA SER A 104 -2.15 28.50 -1.52
C SER A 104 -3.49 28.35 -2.26
N ASN A 105 -4.61 28.36 -1.50
CA ASN A 105 -5.98 28.91 -1.79
C ASN A 105 -7.16 27.94 -1.59
N PHE A 106 -8.34 28.50 -1.21
CA PHE A 106 -9.71 28.01 -0.84
C PHE A 106 -10.11 26.52 -1.06
N ILE A 107 -9.53 25.84 -2.06
CA ILE A 107 -9.33 24.38 -2.07
C ILE A 107 -8.59 23.91 -0.80
N GLY A 108 -7.92 24.83 -0.09
CA GLY A 108 -7.20 24.76 1.19
C GLY A 108 -7.90 24.07 2.37
N PHE A 109 -9.22 23.87 2.36
CA PHE A 109 -9.91 23.15 3.44
C PHE A 109 -10.09 21.65 3.14
N LEU A 110 -10.42 21.29 1.88
CA LEU A 110 -10.45 19.89 1.42
C LEU A 110 -9.04 19.37 1.07
N SER A 111 -8.15 20.23 0.59
CA SER A 111 -6.75 19.91 0.28
C SER A 111 -5.88 19.64 1.50
N LYS A 112 -6.15 20.27 2.65
CA LYS A 112 -5.31 20.09 3.86
C LYS A 112 -5.20 18.64 4.35
N ARG A 113 -6.15 17.77 3.97
CA ARG A 113 -6.13 16.34 4.32
C ARG A 113 -6.02 15.39 3.13
N PHE A 114 -6.47 15.80 1.94
CA PHE A 114 -6.47 14.94 0.75
C PHE A 114 -5.47 15.34 -0.33
N VAL A 115 -5.16 16.64 -0.52
CA VAL A 115 -4.35 17.14 -1.65
C VAL A 115 -2.99 17.69 -1.20
N ASN A 116 -2.76 17.95 0.09
CA ASN A 116 -1.42 18.16 0.65
C ASN A 116 -0.55 16.91 0.50
N ILE A 117 -1.18 15.74 0.37
CA ILE A 117 -0.52 14.52 -0.05
C ILE A 117 0.01 14.73 -1.50
N PHE A 118 -0.80 15.25 -2.42
CA PHE A 118 -0.48 15.47 -3.85
C PHE A 118 0.34 16.73 -4.17
N GLY A 119 0.66 17.55 -3.17
CA GLY A 119 1.59 18.68 -3.29
C GLY A 119 2.97 18.28 -2.78
N ASP A 120 4.01 19.06 -3.11
CA ASP A 120 5.41 18.89 -2.72
C ASP A 120 5.62 19.05 -1.19
N ALA A 121 4.92 18.23 -0.41
CA ALA A 121 4.69 18.43 1.00
C ALA A 121 5.60 17.51 1.80
N SER A 122 6.79 18.02 2.11
CA SER A 122 7.57 17.47 3.21
C SER A 122 6.76 17.59 4.51
N VAL A 123 6.66 16.50 5.28
CA VAL A 123 6.10 16.55 6.62
C VAL A 123 7.05 17.34 7.52
N GLN A 124 6.61 18.50 8.03
CA GLN A 124 7.38 19.32 8.96
C GLN A 124 6.77 19.33 10.38
N PHE A 125 7.64 19.18 11.38
CA PHE A 125 7.22 19.20 12.79
C PHE A 125 7.27 20.62 13.35
N ARG A 126 6.16 21.38 13.34
CA ARG A 126 6.15 22.73 13.95
C ARG A 126 6.42 22.67 15.46
N HIS A 127 7.21 23.65 15.93
CA HIS A 127 7.76 23.70 17.29
C HIS A 127 6.80 24.15 18.40
N GLY A 128 5.65 24.73 18.05
CA GLY A 128 4.81 25.48 19.00
C GLY A 128 3.54 24.78 19.50
N ASP A 129 3.01 23.81 18.75
CA ASP A 129 1.67 23.24 19.02
C ASP A 129 1.70 21.73 19.31
N ARG A 130 2.78 21.25 19.94
CA ARG A 130 2.96 19.83 20.26
C ARG A 130 2.10 19.44 21.46
N ARG A 131 0.85 19.09 21.22
CA ARG A 131 0.02 18.36 22.20
C ARG A 131 0.16 16.88 21.90
N PHE A 132 0.87 16.15 22.76
CA PHE A 132 0.50 14.74 22.93
C PHE A 132 -0.99 14.73 23.25
N ILE A 133 -1.78 13.96 22.51
CA ILE A 133 -3.14 13.63 22.91
C ILE A 133 -3.00 12.37 23.78
N PRO A 134 -2.86 12.49 25.11
CA PRO A 134 -2.91 11.32 25.96
C PRO A 134 -4.24 10.59 25.77
N PRO A 135 -4.25 9.25 25.85
CA PRO A 135 -3.18 8.42 26.42
C PRO A 135 -2.29 7.72 25.36
N VAL A 136 -1.02 8.12 25.22
CA VAL A 136 0.01 7.37 24.47
C VAL A 136 0.70 6.36 25.39
N ASP A 137 0.96 5.14 24.93
CA ASP A 137 1.72 4.14 25.69
C ASP A 137 3.21 4.55 25.79
N SER A 138 3.70 4.68 27.03
CA SER A 138 5.04 5.15 27.38
C SER A 138 6.16 4.26 26.84
N ARG A 139 5.89 3.02 26.44
CA ARG A 139 6.89 2.15 25.80
C ARG A 139 7.34 2.65 24.42
N TYR A 140 6.54 3.50 23.77
CA TYR A 140 6.82 4.02 22.42
C TYR A 140 7.47 5.42 22.43
N VAL A 141 7.57 6.05 23.61
CA VAL A 141 8.15 7.38 23.81
C VAL A 141 9.38 7.27 24.74
N ALA A 142 10.51 7.88 24.37
CA ALA A 142 11.73 7.84 25.16
C ALA A 142 11.55 8.56 26.52
N SER A 143 12.08 7.98 27.60
CA SER A 143 11.99 8.53 28.95
C SER A 143 12.94 9.72 29.17
N GLY A 144 12.42 10.94 29.34
CA GLY A 144 13.21 12.12 29.71
C GLY A 144 12.39 13.42 29.88
N PRO A 145 12.90 14.45 30.59
CA PRO A 145 12.20 15.73 30.77
C PRO A 145 12.10 16.47 29.43
N PHE A 146 10.87 16.73 29.02
CA PHE A 146 10.45 17.10 27.67
C PHE A 146 10.90 18.51 27.25
N ALA A 147 11.91 18.59 26.38
CA ALA A 147 12.16 19.73 25.51
C ALA A 147 12.36 19.22 24.09
N PHE A 148 11.36 19.42 23.25
CA PHE A 148 11.30 18.85 21.91
C PHE A 148 11.98 19.84 20.95
N THR A 149 13.29 19.66 20.69
CA THR A 149 14.09 20.38 19.67
C THR A 149 13.87 19.77 18.25
N PRO A 150 14.27 20.45 17.16
CA PRO A 150 13.99 20.02 15.79
C PRO A 150 14.78 18.76 15.39
N SER A 151 15.61 18.24 16.29
CA SER A 151 16.21 16.91 16.29
C SER A 151 15.28 15.85 16.92
N SER A 152 13.99 15.88 16.57
CA SER A 152 12.89 15.16 17.27
C SER A 152 12.96 13.63 17.28
N GLU A 153 13.94 13.01 16.61
CA GLU A 153 14.24 11.57 16.66
C GLU A 153 14.54 11.06 18.08
N GLN A 154 15.08 11.91 18.98
CA GLN A 154 15.44 11.50 20.35
C GLN A 154 14.25 11.18 21.26
N SER A 155 13.01 11.44 20.81
CA SER A 155 11.79 11.24 21.61
C SER A 155 11.08 9.91 21.35
N LEU A 156 11.45 9.17 20.30
CA LEU A 156 10.85 7.87 19.97
C LEU A 156 11.71 6.73 20.51
N SER A 157 11.07 5.61 20.88
CA SER A 157 11.81 4.36 21.07
C SER A 157 12.53 3.98 19.76
N THR A 158 13.64 3.24 19.85
CA THR A 158 14.41 2.82 18.66
C THR A 158 13.54 2.00 17.69
N ASP A 159 12.62 1.20 18.21
CA ASP A 159 11.65 0.41 17.43
C ASP A 159 10.70 1.32 16.65
N TRP A 160 10.16 2.34 17.32
CA TRP A 160 9.26 3.28 16.66
C TRP A 160 9.97 4.22 15.69
N GLY A 161 11.26 4.50 15.92
CA GLY A 161 12.11 5.15 14.94
C GLY A 161 12.18 4.37 13.63
N VAL A 162 12.32 3.03 13.70
CA VAL A 162 12.26 2.18 12.50
C VAL A 162 10.88 2.24 11.87
N VAL A 163 9.80 2.08 12.64
CA VAL A 163 8.43 2.13 12.11
C VAL A 163 8.13 3.46 11.41
N PHE A 164 8.58 4.57 11.98
CA PHE A 164 8.38 5.90 11.40
C PHE A 164 9.17 6.09 10.09
N HIS A 165 10.49 5.85 10.08
CA HIS A 165 11.31 6.08 8.87
C HIS A 165 11.07 5.05 7.77
N SER A 166 10.59 3.85 8.11
CA SER A 166 10.20 2.86 7.11
C SER A 166 8.82 3.13 6.51
N ALA A 167 8.02 4.03 7.10
CA ALA A 167 6.60 4.13 6.79
C ALA A 167 6.31 4.48 5.33
N GLY A 168 7.07 5.41 4.74
CA GLY A 168 6.88 5.83 3.36
C GLY A 168 7.21 4.72 2.36
N VAL A 169 8.42 4.17 2.46
CA VAL A 169 8.87 3.04 1.63
C VAL A 169 7.94 1.82 1.78
N ASN A 170 7.51 1.50 3.00
CA ASN A 170 6.57 0.40 3.26
C ASN A 170 5.18 0.68 2.65
N ASN A 171 4.76 1.94 2.57
CA ASN A 171 3.52 2.32 1.91
C ASN A 171 3.61 2.10 0.40
N GLU A 172 4.72 2.50 -0.24
CA GLU A 172 4.94 2.25 -1.67
C GLU A 172 4.98 0.74 -1.98
N MET A 173 5.64 -0.06 -1.13
CA MET A 173 5.64 -1.53 -1.21
C MET A 173 4.24 -2.12 -1.01
N ARG A 174 3.46 -1.56 -0.08
CA ARG A 174 2.06 -1.94 0.13
C ARG A 174 1.23 -1.65 -1.12
N PHE A 175 1.40 -0.49 -1.73
CA PHE A 175 0.68 -0.13 -2.95
C PHE A 175 0.99 -1.09 -4.10
N ALA A 176 2.27 -1.40 -4.33
CA ALA A 176 2.65 -2.41 -5.31
C ALA A 176 2.09 -3.81 -4.97
N GLY A 177 2.07 -4.17 -3.69
CA GLY A 177 1.42 -5.38 -3.20
C GLY A 177 -0.07 -5.43 -3.47
N ASP A 178 -0.79 -4.32 -3.28
CA ASP A 178 -2.23 -4.21 -3.56
C ASP A 178 -2.50 -4.34 -5.08
N LEU A 179 -1.68 -3.72 -5.94
CA LEU A 179 -1.75 -3.93 -7.40
C LEU A 179 -1.52 -5.40 -7.78
N ALA A 180 -0.54 -6.05 -7.16
CA ALA A 180 -0.24 -7.46 -7.41
C ALA A 180 -1.37 -8.40 -6.91
N ASP A 181 -1.96 -8.12 -5.74
CA ASP A 181 -3.06 -8.91 -5.18
C ASP A 181 -4.30 -8.88 -6.10
N ARG A 182 -4.52 -7.80 -6.87
CA ARG A 182 -5.58 -7.71 -7.88
C ARG A 182 -5.41 -8.69 -9.04
N LEU A 183 -4.18 -9.11 -9.34
CA LEU A 183 -3.92 -10.16 -10.33
C LEU A 183 -4.58 -11.49 -9.92
N LEU A 184 -4.67 -11.75 -8.61
CA LEU A 184 -5.31 -12.95 -8.07
C LEU A 184 -6.82 -12.93 -8.31
N ASP A 185 -7.42 -11.74 -8.31
CA ASP A 185 -8.84 -11.51 -8.62
C ASP A 185 -9.12 -11.33 -10.12
N GLY A 186 -8.07 -11.39 -10.97
CA GLY A 186 -8.19 -11.27 -12.43
C GLY A 186 -8.41 -9.84 -12.91
N HIS A 187 -8.08 -8.83 -12.08
CA HIS A 187 -8.22 -7.40 -12.34
C HIS A 187 -6.89 -6.72 -12.66
N GLY A 188 -5.92 -7.44 -13.24
CA GLY A 188 -4.64 -6.87 -13.64
C GLY A 188 -4.72 -6.10 -14.95
N HIS A 189 -3.94 -5.02 -15.04
CA HIS A 189 -3.85 -4.22 -16.25
C HIS A 189 -2.40 -3.85 -16.59
N VAL A 190 -2.03 -3.84 -17.88
CA VAL A 190 -0.64 -3.62 -18.32
C VAL A 190 -0.09 -2.27 -17.86
N TYR A 191 -0.95 -1.27 -17.74
CA TYR A 191 -0.60 0.07 -17.27
C TYR A 191 -0.13 0.11 -15.81
N GLU A 192 -0.52 -0.88 -14.99
CA GLU A 192 -0.09 -0.98 -13.59
C GLU A 192 1.40 -1.30 -13.46
N TRP A 193 2.07 -1.71 -14.54
CA TRP A 193 3.49 -2.09 -14.52
C TRP A 193 4.41 -1.02 -13.92
N VAL A 194 4.21 0.25 -14.30
CA VAL A 194 5.05 1.35 -13.82
C VAL A 194 4.88 1.59 -12.32
N PRO A 195 3.66 1.85 -11.79
CA PRO A 195 3.49 2.03 -10.35
C PRO A 195 3.85 0.76 -9.55
N TYR A 196 3.59 -0.44 -10.07
CA TYR A 196 4.02 -1.69 -9.45
C TYR A 196 5.55 -1.77 -9.32
N THR A 197 6.28 -1.51 -10.41
CA THR A 197 7.75 -1.59 -10.44
C THR A 197 8.38 -0.52 -9.56
N ALA A 198 7.88 0.72 -9.66
CA ALA A 198 8.36 1.82 -8.83
C ALA A 198 8.17 1.52 -7.34
N GLY A 199 7.03 0.93 -6.94
CA GLY A 199 6.76 0.63 -5.54
C GLY A 199 7.59 -0.51 -4.98
N LEU A 200 7.82 -1.57 -5.76
CA LEU A 200 8.70 -2.68 -5.35
C LEU A 200 10.18 -2.32 -5.31
N LEU A 201 10.60 -1.35 -6.13
CA LEU A 201 11.99 -0.90 -6.22
C LEU A 201 12.18 0.48 -5.57
N SER A 202 11.27 0.91 -4.71
CA SER A 202 11.28 2.24 -4.07
C SER A 202 12.62 2.62 -3.46
N SER A 203 13.21 1.72 -2.65
CA SER A 203 14.51 1.94 -2.01
C SER A 203 15.66 2.12 -3.02
N ASN A 204 15.57 1.53 -4.21
CA ASN A 204 16.58 1.66 -5.26
C ASN A 204 16.51 3.02 -5.97
N TYR A 205 15.33 3.65 -6.03
CA TYR A 205 15.14 4.96 -6.66
C TYR A 205 15.33 6.13 -5.67
N TYR A 206 15.15 5.88 -4.38
CA TYR A 206 15.17 6.88 -3.31
C TYR A 206 16.52 7.62 -3.15
N ASN A 207 17.63 7.02 -3.59
CA ASN A 207 18.97 7.61 -3.51
C ASN A 207 19.38 8.44 -4.75
N LEU A 208 18.58 8.44 -5.81
CA LEU A 208 18.92 9.13 -7.06
C LEU A 208 18.57 10.62 -7.05
N THR A 209 17.76 11.09 -6.09
CA THR A 209 17.16 12.43 -6.08
C THR A 209 17.66 13.34 -4.96
N ASN A 210 18.46 12.85 -4.01
CA ASN A 210 18.86 13.61 -2.83
C ASN A 210 20.28 14.18 -2.93
N ASP A 211 20.39 15.51 -3.09
CA ASP A 211 21.64 16.29 -3.00
C ASP A 211 22.30 16.28 -1.60
N THR A 212 21.70 15.59 -0.62
CA THR A 212 22.29 15.35 0.71
C THR A 212 22.18 13.87 1.10
N PRO A 213 23.13 13.02 0.69
CA PRO A 213 23.10 11.57 0.94
C PRO A 213 22.91 11.19 2.43
N ASN A 214 23.28 12.06 3.37
CA ASN A 214 23.29 11.73 4.80
C ASN A 214 21.96 11.95 5.55
N ASN A 215 20.92 12.49 4.90
CA ASN A 215 19.63 12.83 5.54
C ASN A 215 18.42 12.07 4.96
N SER A 216 18.63 11.01 4.18
CA SER A 216 17.54 10.21 3.61
C SER A 216 16.98 9.20 4.64
N ASP A 217 15.70 8.80 4.51
CA ASP A 217 15.08 7.81 5.41
C ASP A 217 15.86 6.49 5.47
N LEU A 218 16.41 6.02 4.35
CA LEU A 218 17.20 4.79 4.31
C LEU A 218 18.50 4.91 5.12
N HIS A 219 19.16 6.07 5.07
CA HIS A 219 20.35 6.33 5.88
C HIS A 219 20.02 6.46 7.36
N SER A 220 18.92 7.12 7.71
CA SER A 220 18.40 7.18 9.09
C SER A 220 18.04 5.77 9.59
N LEU A 221 17.38 4.96 8.78
CA LEU A 221 17.07 3.56 9.09
C LEU A 221 18.33 2.74 9.33
N SER A 222 19.34 2.84 8.46
CA SER A 222 20.59 2.12 8.63
C SER A 222 21.29 2.50 9.94
N ARG A 223 21.28 3.78 10.31
CA ARG A 223 21.79 4.27 11.61
C ARG A 223 20.99 3.70 12.79
N ILE A 224 19.66 3.73 12.71
CA ILE A 224 18.77 3.23 13.77
C ILE A 224 18.95 1.71 13.95
N TYR A 225 19.00 0.94 12.86
CA TYR A 225 19.31 -0.48 12.92
C TYR A 225 20.69 -0.75 13.54
N GLY A 226 21.71 0.02 13.16
CA GLY A 226 23.04 -0.05 13.79
C GLY A 226 23.00 0.17 15.31
N ASN A 227 22.20 1.14 15.77
CA ASN A 227 21.99 1.39 17.21
C ASN A 227 21.26 0.23 17.91
N LYS A 228 20.46 -0.55 17.19
CA LYS A 228 19.82 -1.79 17.67
C LYS A 228 20.75 -3.01 17.65
N GLY A 229 21.98 -2.86 17.15
CA GLY A 229 22.87 -3.99 16.90
C GLY A 229 22.46 -4.84 15.69
N LEU A 230 21.57 -4.33 14.83
CA LEU A 230 21.20 -4.96 13.56
C LEU A 230 22.09 -4.39 12.45
N SER A 231 22.93 -5.22 11.86
CA SER A 231 23.80 -4.82 10.74
C SER A 231 23.02 -4.77 9.43
N ILE A 232 22.16 -3.75 9.28
CA ILE A 232 21.37 -3.50 8.07
C ILE A 232 21.86 -2.21 7.41
N SER A 233 22.38 -2.33 6.20
CA SER A 233 22.84 -1.21 5.38
C SER A 233 21.81 -0.82 4.31
N VAL A 234 21.96 0.38 3.73
CA VAL A 234 21.14 0.81 2.59
C VAL A 234 21.22 -0.19 1.41
N PRO A 235 22.40 -0.70 1.02
CA PRO A 235 22.49 -1.77 0.03
C PRO A 235 21.73 -3.06 0.39
N ASP A 236 21.56 -3.39 1.67
CA ASP A 236 20.76 -4.55 2.07
C ASP A 236 19.26 -4.32 1.80
N MET A 237 18.78 -3.09 2.04
CA MET A 237 17.39 -2.70 1.75
C MET A 237 17.14 -2.70 0.23
N GLU A 238 18.04 -2.12 -0.56
CA GLU A 238 17.99 -2.14 -2.03
C GLU A 238 18.05 -3.56 -2.60
N ARG A 239 18.85 -4.44 -2.00
CA ARG A 239 18.92 -5.85 -2.39
C ARG A 239 17.62 -6.58 -2.06
N ALA A 240 17.00 -6.30 -0.92
CA ALA A 240 15.73 -6.91 -0.56
C ALA A 240 14.61 -6.55 -1.55
N ASN A 241 14.55 -5.29 -2.00
CA ASN A 241 13.65 -4.84 -3.06
C ASN A 241 13.87 -5.62 -4.36
N MET A 242 15.13 -5.79 -4.76
CA MET A 242 15.47 -6.57 -5.96
C MET A 242 15.09 -8.04 -5.84
N ILE A 243 15.29 -8.65 -4.66
CA ILE A 243 14.87 -10.03 -4.39
C ILE A 243 13.35 -10.15 -4.49
N SER A 244 12.59 -9.23 -3.90
CA SER A 244 11.13 -9.21 -4.01
C SER A 244 10.69 -9.03 -5.46
N PHE A 245 11.28 -8.10 -6.19
CA PHE A 245 10.97 -7.83 -7.59
C PHE A 245 11.22 -9.06 -8.47
N VAL A 246 12.40 -9.67 -8.40
CA VAL A 246 12.74 -10.84 -9.25
C VAL A 246 12.04 -12.11 -8.79
N GLY A 247 11.85 -12.28 -7.47
CA GLY A 247 11.22 -13.45 -6.87
C GLY A 247 9.69 -13.47 -6.96
N SER A 248 9.05 -12.32 -7.21
CA SER A 248 7.60 -12.21 -7.29
C SER A 248 7.06 -12.69 -8.63
N ALA A 249 6.09 -13.60 -8.61
CA ALA A 249 5.39 -14.05 -9.82
C ALA A 249 4.63 -12.91 -10.53
N ALA A 250 4.21 -11.88 -9.80
CA ALA A 250 3.53 -10.72 -10.38
C ALA A 250 4.43 -9.93 -11.34
N THR A 251 5.74 -9.83 -11.06
CA THR A 251 6.70 -9.16 -11.94
C THR A 251 6.73 -9.81 -13.31
N TRP A 252 6.85 -11.14 -13.31
CA TRP A 252 6.85 -11.92 -14.54
C TRP A 252 5.49 -11.92 -15.24
N ALA A 253 4.39 -11.85 -14.49
CA ALA A 253 3.04 -11.72 -15.05
C ALA A 253 2.89 -10.38 -15.79
N TYR A 254 3.32 -9.26 -15.21
CA TYR A 254 3.33 -7.97 -15.89
C TYR A 254 4.27 -7.93 -17.09
N MET A 255 5.48 -8.50 -17.01
CA MET A 255 6.38 -8.59 -18.17
C MET A 255 5.75 -9.36 -19.33
N LYS A 256 5.06 -10.47 -19.03
CA LYS A 256 4.29 -11.21 -20.02
C LYS A 256 3.11 -10.37 -20.54
N GLY A 257 2.42 -9.65 -19.68
CA GLY A 257 1.33 -8.74 -20.05
C GLY A 257 1.79 -7.65 -21.02
N ILE A 258 2.95 -7.03 -20.79
CA ILE A 258 3.58 -6.09 -21.71
C ILE A 258 3.85 -6.74 -23.06
N TRP A 259 4.41 -7.95 -23.07
CA TRP A 259 4.68 -8.68 -24.30
C TRP A 259 3.39 -8.97 -25.08
N ASP A 260 2.34 -9.43 -24.40
CA ASP A 260 1.04 -9.69 -25.01
C ASP A 260 0.36 -8.40 -25.50
N PHE A 261 0.52 -7.28 -24.78
CA PHE A 261 0.05 -5.97 -25.22
C PHE A 261 0.75 -5.52 -26.51
N VAL A 262 2.09 -5.54 -26.53
CA VAL A 262 2.87 -5.15 -27.71
C VAL A 262 2.55 -6.07 -28.89
N GLY A 263 2.44 -7.37 -28.68
CA GLY A 263 2.21 -8.32 -29.77
C GLY A 263 0.76 -8.39 -30.27
N LYS A 264 -0.22 -8.23 -29.38
CA LYS A 264 -1.63 -8.57 -29.65
C LYS A 264 -2.64 -7.50 -29.21
N GLY A 265 -2.19 -6.44 -28.55
CA GLY A 265 -3.08 -5.40 -27.99
C GLY A 265 -3.81 -5.81 -26.71
N GLU A 266 -3.44 -6.94 -26.11
CA GLU A 266 -4.08 -7.41 -24.87
C GLU A 266 -3.65 -6.55 -23.68
N THR A 267 -4.60 -5.85 -23.05
CA THR A 267 -4.31 -4.98 -21.91
C THR A 267 -4.40 -5.68 -20.56
N ARG A 268 -5.05 -6.85 -20.50
CA ARG A 268 -5.24 -7.61 -19.27
C ARG A 268 -3.99 -8.37 -18.86
N VAL A 269 -3.72 -8.34 -17.56
CA VAL A 269 -2.65 -9.13 -16.93
C VAL A 269 -3.28 -10.15 -16.00
N ASN A 270 -2.86 -11.41 -16.12
CA ASN A 270 -3.37 -12.51 -15.33
C ASN A 270 -2.26 -13.10 -14.46
N ALA A 271 -2.58 -13.41 -13.21
CA ALA A 271 -1.67 -14.13 -12.33
C ALA A 271 -1.38 -15.54 -12.87
N PHE A 272 -0.14 -16.01 -12.68
CA PHE A 272 0.23 -17.39 -12.98
C PHE A 272 -0.37 -18.34 -11.95
N SER A 273 -0.89 -19.49 -12.40
CA SER A 273 -1.43 -20.51 -11.52
C SER A 273 -1.14 -21.93 -12.00
N VAL A 274 -1.10 -22.87 -11.06
CA VAL A 274 -0.95 -24.31 -11.30
C VAL A 274 -2.03 -25.02 -10.49
N LYS A 275 -2.96 -25.69 -11.18
CA LYS A 275 -4.06 -26.45 -10.55
C LYS A 275 -4.86 -25.63 -9.52
N GLY A 276 -5.14 -24.36 -9.83
CA GLY A 276 -5.88 -23.45 -8.96
C GLY A 276 -5.06 -22.76 -7.87
N VAL A 277 -3.79 -23.12 -7.66
CA VAL A 277 -2.89 -22.40 -6.76
C VAL A 277 -2.13 -21.33 -7.55
N TYR A 278 -2.21 -20.08 -7.13
CA TYR A 278 -1.45 -18.99 -7.73
C TYR A 278 0.02 -19.05 -7.33
N LEU A 279 0.93 -18.72 -8.26
CA LEU A 279 2.34 -18.58 -7.93
C LEU A 279 2.54 -17.41 -6.94
N PRO A 280 3.53 -17.50 -6.03
CA PRO A 280 3.68 -16.55 -4.95
C PRO A 280 4.07 -15.15 -5.44
N ILE A 281 3.42 -14.15 -4.86
CA ILE A 281 3.76 -12.74 -4.95
C ILE A 281 4.64 -12.42 -3.75
N VAL A 282 5.82 -11.85 -3.99
CA VAL A 282 6.80 -11.55 -2.95
C VAL A 282 6.93 -10.04 -2.79
N THR A 283 6.72 -9.56 -1.58
CA THR A 283 7.02 -8.18 -1.17
C THR A 283 7.95 -8.21 0.03
N ASN A 284 8.84 -7.24 0.16
CA ASN A 284 9.59 -7.03 1.39
C ASN A 284 9.01 -5.84 2.16
N TYR A 285 9.30 -5.79 3.45
CA TYR A 285 9.03 -4.62 4.29
C TYR A 285 10.20 -4.39 5.24
N LEU A 286 10.35 -3.15 5.68
CA LEU A 286 11.29 -2.76 6.72
C LEU A 286 10.51 -2.71 8.04
N THR A 287 10.86 -3.57 9.00
CA THR A 287 10.15 -3.71 10.28
C THR A 287 11.07 -3.40 11.43
N SER A 288 10.53 -3.16 12.62
CA SER A 288 11.35 -2.95 13.82
C SER A 288 12.37 -4.09 14.03
N GLN A 289 12.08 -5.31 13.56
CA GLN A 289 12.92 -6.49 13.76
C GLN A 289 13.94 -6.74 12.65
N GLY A 290 13.89 -5.98 11.56
CA GLY A 290 14.74 -6.14 10.38
C GLY A 290 13.93 -6.18 9.09
N ILE A 291 14.53 -6.72 8.03
CA ILE A 291 13.88 -6.81 6.72
C ILE A 291 13.04 -8.09 6.65
N SER A 292 11.72 -7.91 6.53
CA SER A 292 10.79 -9.03 6.33
C SER A 292 10.50 -9.28 4.86
N PHE A 293 10.19 -10.53 4.52
CA PHE A 293 9.66 -10.92 3.22
C PHE A 293 8.29 -11.57 3.44
N ARG A 294 7.29 -11.06 2.72
CA ARG A 294 5.94 -11.60 2.66
C ARG A 294 5.76 -12.31 1.32
N ALA A 295 5.54 -13.61 1.36
CA ALA A 295 5.13 -14.41 0.22
C ALA A 295 3.62 -14.67 0.30
N ALA A 296 2.84 -14.02 -0.55
CA ALA A 296 1.39 -14.17 -0.64
C ALA A 296 0.99 -15.02 -1.85
N SER A 297 -0.05 -15.83 -1.69
CA SER A 297 -0.64 -16.65 -2.75
C SER A 297 -2.12 -16.84 -2.45
N ALA A 298 -2.82 -17.54 -3.34
CA ALA A 298 -4.19 -17.93 -3.10
C ALA A 298 -4.50 -19.26 -3.79
N TYR A 299 -5.48 -19.98 -3.25
CA TYR A 299 -6.10 -21.13 -3.90
C TYR A 299 -7.49 -20.75 -4.40
N ARG A 300 -7.71 -20.83 -5.71
CA ARG A 300 -9.00 -20.63 -6.34
C ARG A 300 -9.72 -21.97 -6.46
N LEU A 301 -10.77 -22.14 -5.66
CA LEU A 301 -11.61 -23.34 -5.71
C LEU A 301 -12.52 -23.33 -6.94
N ASN A 302 -13.06 -22.16 -7.30
CA ASN A 302 -13.86 -21.93 -8.50
C ASN A 302 -13.85 -20.42 -8.84
N GLU A 303 -14.60 -20.00 -9.86
CA GLU A 303 -14.69 -18.59 -10.28
C GLU A 303 -15.12 -17.64 -9.17
N LYS A 304 -15.87 -18.13 -8.18
CA LYS A 304 -16.46 -17.34 -7.10
C LYS A 304 -15.73 -17.44 -5.76
N VAL A 305 -14.95 -18.49 -5.51
CA VAL A 305 -14.38 -18.78 -4.19
C VAL A 305 -12.84 -18.80 -4.25
N LEU A 306 -12.23 -17.95 -3.44
CA LEU A 306 -10.78 -17.77 -3.34
C LEU A 306 -10.33 -17.86 -1.87
N PHE A 307 -9.28 -18.62 -1.61
CA PHE A 307 -8.63 -18.76 -0.31
C PHE A 307 -7.24 -18.12 -0.35
N PRO A 308 -7.10 -16.82 -0.07
CA PRO A 308 -5.79 -16.19 0.04
C PRO A 308 -5.03 -16.68 1.27
N PHE A 309 -3.72 -16.82 1.15
CA PHE A 309 -2.82 -17.15 2.24
C PHE A 309 -1.46 -16.46 2.06
N ALA A 310 -0.76 -16.20 3.15
CA ALA A 310 0.58 -15.64 3.09
C ALA A 310 1.44 -16.12 4.26
N ILE A 311 2.75 -16.08 4.06
CA ILE A 311 3.74 -16.16 5.14
C ILE A 311 4.60 -14.91 5.07
N GLU A 312 4.85 -14.28 6.20
CA GLU A 312 5.81 -13.20 6.35
C GLU A 312 6.85 -13.58 7.40
N PHE A 313 8.13 -13.37 7.11
CA PHE A 313 9.22 -13.71 8.03
C PHE A 313 10.38 -12.74 7.88
N ILE A 314 11.20 -12.59 8.92
CA ILE A 314 12.47 -11.85 8.83
C ILE A 314 13.45 -12.68 8.01
N GLY A 315 13.73 -12.23 6.78
CA GLY A 315 14.55 -13.00 5.82
C GLY A 315 15.97 -12.49 5.68
N MET A 316 16.24 -11.23 6.06
CA MET A 316 17.58 -10.64 6.02
C MET A 316 17.86 -9.80 7.26
N SER A 317 19.01 -10.06 7.89
CA SER A 317 19.62 -9.28 8.98
C SER A 317 18.61 -8.73 10.00
N GLY A 318 18.38 -9.45 11.10
CA GLY A 318 17.34 -9.08 12.05
C GLY A 318 17.18 -10.04 13.22
N GLY A 319 16.16 -9.79 14.04
CA GLY A 319 15.65 -10.74 15.02
C GLY A 319 14.89 -11.90 14.37
N SER A 320 14.23 -12.72 15.20
CA SER A 320 13.33 -13.78 14.72
C SER A 320 11.87 -13.33 14.77
N GLY A 321 11.15 -13.52 13.68
CA GLY A 321 9.71 -13.32 13.66
C GLY A 321 9.07 -13.90 12.41
N GLN A 322 7.84 -14.38 12.57
CA GLN A 322 7.04 -14.95 11.49
C GLN A 322 5.56 -14.71 11.72
N GLU A 323 4.83 -14.51 10.63
CA GLU A 323 3.39 -14.35 10.59
C GLU A 323 2.79 -15.16 9.45
N TYR A 324 1.56 -15.60 9.66
CA TYR A 324 0.80 -16.35 8.68
C TYR A 324 -0.53 -15.66 8.49
N THR A 325 -0.91 -15.44 7.24
CA THR A 325 -2.24 -14.94 6.88
C THR A 325 -3.04 -16.07 6.25
N LEU A 326 -4.29 -16.22 6.67
CA LEU A 326 -5.28 -17.06 6.01
C LEU A 326 -6.53 -16.24 5.76
N GLY A 327 -7.15 -16.40 4.61
CA GLY A 327 -8.38 -15.71 4.29
C GLY A 327 -9.31 -16.49 3.37
N TYR A 328 -10.45 -15.88 3.14
CA TYR A 328 -11.55 -16.39 2.33
C TYR A 328 -12.25 -15.20 1.69
N ARG A 329 -12.46 -15.30 0.39
CA ARG A 329 -13.26 -14.36 -0.41
C ARG A 329 -14.27 -15.15 -1.20
N GLN A 330 -15.50 -14.69 -1.21
CA GLN A 330 -16.52 -15.24 -2.09
C GLN A 330 -17.28 -14.13 -2.81
N SER A 331 -17.61 -14.32 -4.08
CA SER A 331 -18.60 -13.53 -4.80
C SER A 331 -19.95 -14.26 -4.87
N ASP A 332 -21.02 -13.48 -4.94
CA ASP A 332 -22.42 -13.95 -4.95
C ASP A 332 -22.76 -14.94 -3.83
N LEU A 333 -22.34 -14.67 -2.59
CA LEU A 333 -22.76 -15.47 -1.45
C LEU A 333 -24.26 -15.25 -1.19
N LEU A 334 -25.07 -16.30 -1.32
CA LEU A 334 -26.53 -16.33 -1.14
C LEU A 334 -27.34 -15.50 -2.16
N LEU A 335 -26.86 -14.33 -2.58
CA LEU A 335 -27.53 -13.42 -3.52
C LEU A 335 -26.51 -12.83 -4.51
N PRO A 336 -26.90 -12.55 -5.77
CA PRO A 336 -26.03 -11.87 -6.73
C PRO A 336 -25.52 -10.53 -6.20
N GLY A 337 -24.23 -10.25 -6.41
CA GLY A 337 -23.58 -9.00 -6.00
C GLY A 337 -23.09 -8.97 -4.54
N LEU A 338 -23.44 -9.95 -3.70
CA LEU A 338 -22.98 -10.01 -2.30
C LEU A 338 -21.64 -10.73 -2.19
N SER A 339 -20.62 -10.03 -1.72
CA SER A 339 -19.24 -10.53 -1.67
C SER A 339 -18.60 -10.36 -0.29
N PRO A 340 -18.61 -11.39 0.59
CA PRO A 340 -17.86 -11.38 1.83
C PRO A 340 -16.35 -11.60 1.61
N SER A 341 -15.55 -11.01 2.47
CA SER A 341 -14.11 -11.26 2.58
C SER A 341 -13.70 -11.29 4.05
N VAL A 342 -12.89 -12.27 4.43
CA VAL A 342 -12.27 -12.34 5.76
C VAL A 342 -10.82 -12.78 5.60
N ALA A 343 -9.92 -12.16 6.38
CA ALA A 343 -8.53 -12.56 6.50
C ALA A 343 -8.08 -12.39 7.95
N ALA A 344 -7.32 -13.34 8.45
CA ALA A 344 -6.71 -13.28 9.77
C ALA A 344 -5.20 -13.52 9.63
N THR A 345 -4.42 -12.71 10.33
CA THR A 345 -2.96 -12.87 10.44
C THR A 345 -2.61 -13.23 11.88
N PHE A 346 -1.84 -14.30 12.07
CA PHE A 346 -1.42 -14.81 13.37
C PHE A 346 0.09 -15.07 13.41
N GLY A 347 0.67 -15.14 14.61
CA GLY A 347 2.10 -15.37 14.82
C GLY A 347 2.65 -14.47 15.93
N ARG A 348 3.02 -13.24 15.56
CA ARG A 348 3.49 -12.20 16.51
C ARG A 348 2.37 -11.39 17.16
N GLY A 349 1.14 -11.56 16.67
CA GLY A 349 -0.06 -10.88 17.12
C GLY A 349 -1.27 -11.40 16.37
N LEU A 350 -2.47 -10.85 16.66
CA LEU A 350 -3.69 -11.19 15.93
C LEU A 350 -4.25 -9.98 15.18
N ASN A 351 -4.11 -10.00 13.85
CA ASN A 351 -4.78 -9.05 12.97
C ASN A 351 -5.99 -9.71 12.33
N LEU A 352 -7.08 -8.95 12.16
CA LEU A 352 -8.31 -9.41 11.51
C LEU A 352 -8.76 -8.35 10.52
N ASN A 353 -9.14 -8.76 9.31
CA ASN A 353 -9.87 -7.94 8.37
C ASN A 353 -11.12 -8.72 7.94
N ALA A 354 -12.30 -8.16 8.16
CA ALA A 354 -13.55 -8.73 7.70
C ALA A 354 -14.37 -7.65 7.01
N SER A 355 -14.90 -7.95 5.82
CA SER A 355 -15.71 -7.02 5.06
C SER A 355 -16.84 -7.72 4.31
N LEU A 356 -17.89 -6.96 4.02
CA LEU A 356 -19.01 -7.36 3.19
C LEU A 356 -19.24 -6.26 2.15
N SER A 357 -19.22 -6.64 0.88
CA SER A 357 -19.55 -5.75 -0.24
C SER A 357 -20.84 -6.21 -0.91
N TYR A 358 -21.66 -5.25 -1.37
CA TYR A 358 -22.89 -5.50 -2.10
C TYR A 358 -23.01 -4.57 -3.31
N ASP A 359 -23.19 -5.14 -4.50
CA ASP A 359 -23.51 -4.42 -5.72
C ASP A 359 -24.97 -3.97 -5.71
N ALA A 360 -25.24 -2.87 -5.02
CA ALA A 360 -26.57 -2.29 -4.86
C ALA A 360 -27.21 -1.94 -6.21
N THR A 361 -26.40 -1.51 -7.17
CA THR A 361 -26.80 -1.31 -8.58
C THR A 361 -25.65 -1.72 -9.51
N ARG A 362 -25.91 -1.76 -10.83
CA ARG A 362 -24.84 -1.95 -11.84
C ARG A 362 -23.75 -0.87 -11.83
N PHE A 363 -23.98 0.25 -11.14
CA PHE A 363 -23.05 1.39 -11.05
C PHE A 363 -22.60 1.67 -9.62
N THR A 364 -23.06 0.91 -8.62
CA THR A 364 -22.82 1.28 -7.22
C THR A 364 -22.58 0.05 -6.38
N ARG A 365 -21.45 0.04 -5.68
CA ARG A 365 -21.10 -0.96 -4.67
C ARG A 365 -21.03 -0.30 -3.30
N VAL A 366 -21.65 -0.91 -2.31
CA VAL A 366 -21.55 -0.52 -0.91
C VAL A 366 -20.72 -1.56 -0.19
N SER A 367 -19.75 -1.15 0.62
CA SER A 367 -18.92 -2.05 1.43
C SER A 367 -18.90 -1.60 2.88
N ILE A 368 -18.94 -2.55 3.80
CA ILE A 368 -18.72 -2.34 5.23
C ILE A 368 -17.66 -3.32 5.71
N GLY A 369 -16.88 -2.93 6.71
CA GLY A 369 -15.89 -3.83 7.27
C GLY A 369 -15.36 -3.42 8.63
N ILE A 370 -14.57 -4.32 9.19
CA ILE A 370 -13.88 -4.16 10.46
C ILE A 370 -12.44 -4.63 10.25
N GLU A 371 -11.50 -3.82 10.72
CA GLU A 371 -10.08 -4.15 10.78
C GLU A 371 -9.63 -4.13 12.24
N LYS A 372 -8.84 -5.12 12.64
CA LYS A 372 -8.17 -5.18 13.93
C LYS A 372 -6.68 -5.30 13.65
N TYR A 373 -5.90 -4.43 14.27
CA TYR A 373 -4.45 -4.42 14.21
C TYR A 373 -3.85 -4.71 15.59
N ASP A 374 -2.84 -5.56 15.61
CA ASP A 374 -1.98 -5.79 16.77
C ASP A 374 -0.67 -5.02 16.56
N VAL A 375 -0.33 -4.12 17.49
CA VAL A 375 0.84 -3.21 17.36
C VAL A 375 2.15 -3.98 17.22
N ASP A 376 2.25 -5.17 17.85
CA ASP A 376 3.49 -5.95 17.92
C ASP A 376 3.68 -6.90 16.70
N SER A 377 2.69 -6.89 15.80
CA SER A 377 2.70 -7.62 14.53
C SER A 377 3.32 -6.80 13.39
N PHE A 378 3.95 -7.47 12.43
CA PHE A 378 4.51 -6.81 11.24
C PHE A 378 3.43 -6.07 10.46
N HIS A 379 2.25 -6.68 10.33
CA HIS A 379 1.11 -6.04 9.69
C HIS A 379 0.64 -4.77 10.44
N GLY A 380 0.66 -4.79 11.77
CA GLY A 380 0.26 -3.66 12.60
C GLY A 380 1.24 -2.50 12.53
N GLU A 381 2.55 -2.76 12.61
CA GLU A 381 3.61 -1.74 12.43
C GLU A 381 3.38 -0.91 11.16
N ARG A 382 2.90 -1.56 10.09
CA ARG A 382 2.66 -0.93 8.80
C ARG A 382 1.29 -0.26 8.65
N ASN A 383 0.32 -0.45 9.54
CA ASN A 383 -1.07 -0.04 9.26
C ASN A 383 -1.81 0.60 10.42
N ILE A 384 -1.23 0.57 11.62
CA ILE A 384 -1.87 1.11 12.79
C ILE A 384 -2.04 2.63 12.70
N THR A 385 -3.21 3.11 13.08
CA THR A 385 -3.53 4.55 13.06
C THR A 385 -3.51 5.18 14.45
N SER A 386 -3.40 4.38 15.51
CA SER A 386 -3.34 4.83 16.91
C SER A 386 -2.75 3.73 17.80
N VAL A 387 -1.85 4.12 18.71
CA VAL A 387 -1.23 3.30 19.75
C VAL A 387 -1.70 3.78 21.15
N GLU A 388 -2.97 4.21 21.25
CA GLU A 388 -3.57 4.44 22.57
C GLU A 388 -3.51 3.14 23.41
N LYS A 389 -3.42 3.25 24.75
CA LYS A 389 -3.17 2.22 25.81
C LYS A 389 -3.72 0.78 25.67
N ARG A 390 -4.46 0.43 24.62
CA ARG A 390 -4.82 -0.94 24.23
C ARG A 390 -3.92 -1.39 23.09
N GLN A 391 -3.26 -2.54 23.26
CA GLN A 391 -2.42 -3.20 22.25
C GLN A 391 -3.17 -3.57 20.95
N ASP A 392 -4.50 -3.37 20.93
CA ASP A 392 -5.41 -3.70 19.84
C ASP A 392 -6.10 -2.42 19.31
N ALA A 393 -5.86 -2.07 18.05
CA ALA A 393 -6.59 -1.01 17.35
C ALA A 393 -7.66 -1.63 16.44
N ALA A 394 -8.94 -1.51 16.80
CA ALA A 394 -10.05 -1.96 15.97
C ALA A 394 -10.76 -0.78 15.30
N GLN A 395 -11.07 -0.90 14.01
CA GLN A 395 -11.70 0.13 13.19
C GLN A 395 -12.82 -0.46 12.36
N ALA A 396 -14.03 0.05 12.55
CA ALA A 396 -15.11 -0.16 11.61
C ALA A 396 -15.03 0.88 10.49
N TRP A 397 -15.36 0.48 9.26
CA TRP A 397 -15.37 1.36 8.11
C TRP A 397 -16.53 1.05 7.16
N GLY A 398 -16.89 2.06 6.38
CA GLY A 398 -17.86 1.98 5.29
C GLY A 398 -17.34 2.67 4.05
N ARG A 399 -17.68 2.13 2.88
CA ARG A 399 -17.25 2.63 1.58
C ARG A 399 -18.40 2.57 0.58
N VAL A 400 -18.55 3.62 -0.21
CA VAL A 400 -19.46 3.65 -1.37
C VAL A 400 -18.63 3.88 -2.62
N SER A 401 -18.74 2.96 -3.57
CA SER A 401 -17.97 2.96 -4.82
C SER A 401 -18.91 3.13 -6.02
N LEU A 402 -18.56 4.03 -6.93
CA LEU A 402 -19.12 4.12 -8.27
C LEU A 402 -18.38 3.13 -9.19
N LEU A 403 -19.11 2.30 -9.92
CA LEU A 403 -18.58 1.34 -10.90
C LEU A 403 -18.69 1.95 -12.30
N TYR A 404 -17.62 1.91 -13.11
CA TYR A 404 -17.59 2.49 -14.46
C TYR A 404 -16.77 1.71 -15.49
#